data_AF-A0A918YW12-F1
#
_entry.id   AF-A0A918YW12-F1
#
_cell.length_a   1.000
_cell.length_b   1.000
_cell.length_c   1.000
_cell.angle_alpha   90.00
_cell.angle_beta   90.00
_cell.angle_gamma   90.00
#
_symmetry.space_group_name_H-M   'P 1'
#
loop_
_entity.id
_entity.type
_entity.pdbx_description
1 polymer ?
#
loop_
_entity_poly.entity_id
_entity_poly.type
_entity_poly.pdbx_seq_one_letter_code
_entity_poly.pdbx_strand_id
1 'polypeptide(L)'
;MLYGPDGAPQAVADAKYKAEKSDGYPDADLYQMLAYCTALGLPEGHLVYARGNAPHAAHRVRHAGIVIHQHALDLDRPPGDLLAEVRSLARQMLPGVTP
;
A
#
# COMPACT_ATOMS: atom_id res chain seq x y z
N MET A 1 -1.89 -6.63 7.62
CA MET A 1 -0.71 -7.48 7.38
C MET A 1 -1.18 -8.83 6.89
N LEU A 2 -0.49 -9.40 5.92
CA LEU A 2 -0.71 -10.76 5.42
C LEU A 2 0.47 -11.63 5.84
N TYR A 3 0.18 -12.85 6.29
CA TYR A 3 1.18 -13.83 6.69
C TYR A 3 1.03 -15.10 5.84
N GLY A 4 2.16 -15.73 5.52
CA GLY A 4 2.23 -17.01 4.86
C GLY A 4 1.88 -18.18 5.79
N PRO A 5 1.81 -19.41 5.25
CA PRO A 5 1.51 -20.62 6.03
C PRO A 5 2.52 -20.91 7.14
N ASP A 6 3.75 -20.42 6.99
CA ASP A 6 4.86 -20.50 7.94
C ASP A 6 4.86 -19.39 9.00
N GLY A 7 3.88 -18.47 8.93
CA GLY A 7 3.81 -17.30 9.80
C GLY A 7 4.75 -16.17 9.39
N ALA A 8 5.45 -16.27 8.24
CA ALA A 8 6.28 -15.18 7.74
C ALA A 8 5.39 -14.06 7.16
N PRO A 9 5.65 -12.77 7.45
CA PRO A 9 4.92 -11.69 6.83
C PRO A 9 5.18 -11.69 5.31
N GLN A 10 4.12 -11.58 4.52
CA GLN A 10 4.19 -11.55 3.06
C GLN A 10 3.86 -10.17 2.47
N ALA A 11 3.01 -9.41 3.17
CA ALA A 11 2.66 -8.05 2.75
C ALA A 11 2.20 -7.21 3.95
N VAL A 12 2.48 -5.91 3.88
CA VAL A 12 1.93 -4.92 4.82
C VAL A 12 1.20 -3.83 4.06
N ALA A 13 -0.02 -3.56 4.49
CA ALA A 13 -0.83 -2.49 3.98
C ALA A 13 -1.46 -1.72 5.15
N ASP A 14 -1.56 -0.40 5.00
CA ASP A 14 -2.29 0.47 5.92
C ASP A 14 -3.27 1.35 5.15
N ALA A 15 -4.52 1.35 5.58
CA ALA A 15 -5.61 2.04 4.91
C ALA A 15 -6.04 3.28 5.70
N LYS A 16 -6.17 4.41 5.02
CA LYS A 16 -6.38 5.71 5.64
C LYS A 16 -7.55 6.45 5.00
N TYR A 17 -8.48 6.88 5.83
CA TYR A 17 -9.54 7.81 5.42
C TYR A 17 -9.06 9.24 5.62
N LYS A 18 -8.41 9.81 4.59
CA LYS A 18 -7.87 11.17 4.60
C LYS A 18 -8.15 11.84 3.25
N ALA A 19 -8.66 13.07 3.28
CA ALA A 19 -8.68 13.90 2.07
C ALA A 19 -7.24 14.31 1.71
N GLU A 20 -6.88 14.24 0.44
CA GLU A 20 -5.59 14.71 -0.07
C GLU A 20 -5.49 16.21 0.19
N LYS A 21 -4.37 16.62 0.80
CA LYS A 21 -4.04 18.03 0.97
C LYS A 21 -3.34 18.52 -0.28
N SER A 22 -3.28 19.83 -0.47
CA SER A 22 -2.61 20.48 -1.62
C SER A 22 -1.16 20.01 -1.82
N ASP A 23 -0.50 19.53 -0.75
CA ASP A 23 0.88 19.04 -0.74
C ASP A 23 1.00 17.51 -0.94
N GLY A 24 -0.10 16.82 -1.25
CA GLY A 24 -0.15 15.35 -1.38
C GLY A 24 -0.46 14.62 -0.06
N TYR A 25 0.03 13.39 0.05
CA TYR A 25 -0.15 12.54 1.24
C TYR A 25 0.94 12.83 2.28
N PRO A 26 0.62 12.81 3.59
CA PRO A 26 1.54 13.29 4.61
C PRO A 26 2.76 12.37 4.76
N ASP A 27 3.97 12.97 4.77
CA ASP A 27 5.26 12.29 4.97
C ASP A 27 5.27 11.34 6.18
N ALA A 28 4.51 11.65 7.21
CA ALA A 28 4.34 10.81 8.40
C ALA A 28 3.87 9.37 8.05
N ASP A 29 3.02 9.22 7.04
CA ASP A 29 2.53 7.91 6.59
C ASP A 29 3.65 7.11 5.88
N LEU A 30 4.54 7.78 5.14
CA LEU A 30 5.70 7.15 4.50
C LEU A 30 6.70 6.66 5.55
N TYR A 31 7.00 7.49 6.56
CA TYR A 31 7.89 7.09 7.65
C TYR A 31 7.31 5.94 8.48
N GLN A 32 6.00 5.94 8.74
CA GLN A 32 5.33 4.84 9.40
C GLN A 32 5.42 3.55 8.58
N MET A 33 5.19 3.62 7.26
CA MET A 33 5.29 2.43 6.40
C MET A 33 6.73 1.91 6.30
N LEU A 34 7.73 2.82 6.26
CA LEU A 34 9.14 2.43 6.34
C LEU A 34 9.43 1.66 7.64
N ALA A 35 8.92 2.13 8.78
CA ALA A 35 9.08 1.42 10.05
C ALA A 35 8.43 0.04 10.02
N TYR A 36 7.24 -0.10 9.43
CA TYR A 36 6.59 -1.41 9.28
C TYR A 36 7.39 -2.36 8.39
N CYS A 37 7.83 -1.91 7.22
CA CYS A 37 8.64 -2.72 6.31
C CYS A 37 9.94 -3.17 6.98
N THR A 38 10.58 -2.26 7.72
CA THR A 38 11.82 -2.55 8.47
C THR A 38 11.59 -3.59 9.57
N ALA A 39 10.52 -3.44 10.36
CA ALA A 39 10.20 -4.35 11.46
C ALA A 39 9.78 -5.75 10.96
N LEU A 40 9.15 -5.83 9.79
CA LEU A 40 8.64 -7.06 9.20
C LEU A 40 9.62 -7.72 8.22
N GLY A 41 10.74 -7.07 7.89
CA GLY A 41 11.68 -7.56 6.86
C GLY A 41 11.08 -7.57 5.46
N LEU A 42 10.09 -6.73 5.17
CA LEU A 42 9.41 -6.66 3.89
C LEU A 42 10.09 -5.64 2.96
N PRO A 43 10.31 -5.99 1.67
CA PRO A 43 10.89 -5.07 0.69
C PRO A 43 9.88 -4.02 0.21
N GLU A 44 8.58 -4.27 0.42
CA GLU A 44 7.50 -3.45 -0.10
C GLU A 44 6.43 -3.21 0.96
N GLY A 45 5.84 -2.02 0.93
CA GLY A 45 4.74 -1.61 1.81
C GLY A 45 3.71 -0.77 1.07
N HIS A 46 2.45 -0.86 1.47
CA HIS A 46 1.34 -0.31 0.70
C HIS A 46 0.46 0.62 1.54
N LEU A 47 0.34 1.88 1.13
CA LEU A 47 -0.57 2.85 1.71
C LEU A 47 -1.81 2.97 0.83
N VAL A 48 -2.99 2.80 1.40
CA VAL A 48 -4.26 2.89 0.67
C VAL A 48 -5.06 4.08 1.19
N TYR A 49 -5.39 5.01 0.30
CA TYR A 49 -6.11 6.23 0.64
C TYR A 49 -7.50 6.26 0.02
N ALA A 50 -8.48 6.69 0.80
CA ALA A 50 -9.84 6.94 0.31
C ALA A 50 -9.92 8.28 -0.45
N ARG A 51 -9.51 8.33 -1.73
CA ARG A 51 -9.70 9.48 -2.64
C ARG A 51 -9.50 9.09 -4.11
N GLY A 52 -10.33 9.63 -5.01
CA GLY A 52 -10.32 9.32 -6.45
C GLY A 52 -9.09 9.79 -7.23
N ASN A 53 -8.94 9.23 -8.45
CA ASN A 53 -8.04 9.53 -9.59
C ASN A 53 -6.63 10.10 -9.35
N ALA A 54 -6.05 9.94 -8.15
CA ALA A 54 -4.64 10.21 -7.93
C ALA A 54 -3.82 9.02 -8.48
N PRO A 55 -2.79 9.27 -9.29
CA PRO A 55 -1.98 8.19 -9.84
C PRO A 55 -1.29 7.40 -8.73
N HIS A 56 -1.17 6.09 -8.93
CA HIS A 56 -0.31 5.24 -8.10
C HIS A 56 1.10 5.85 -8.03
N ALA A 57 1.54 6.23 -6.84
CA ALA A 57 2.89 6.73 -6.61
C ALA A 57 3.73 5.65 -5.93
N ALA A 58 4.93 5.42 -6.43
CA ALA A 58 5.89 4.51 -5.81
C ALA A 58 7.09 5.32 -5.30
N HIS A 59 7.36 5.23 -4.01
CA HIS A 59 8.47 5.90 -3.34
C HIS A 59 9.55 4.88 -3.02
N ARG A 60 10.71 5.00 -3.68
CA ARG A 60 11.88 4.19 -3.36
C ARG A 60 12.68 4.86 -2.25
N VAL A 61 12.73 4.23 -1.08
CA VAL A 61 13.50 4.73 0.05
C VAL A 61 14.98 4.49 -0.21
N ARG A 62 15.75 5.58 -0.33
CA ARG A 62 17.20 5.52 -0.56
C ARG A 62 17.87 4.78 0.59
N HIS A 63 18.86 3.95 0.27
CA HIS A 63 19.66 3.17 1.22
C HIS A 63 18.92 2.12 2.07
N ALA A 64 17.61 1.96 1.93
CA ALA A 64 16.84 0.94 2.64
C ALA A 64 16.44 -0.25 1.74
N GLY A 65 16.46 -0.07 0.42
CA GLY A 65 15.99 -1.09 -0.53
C GLY A 65 14.46 -1.30 -0.50
N ILE A 66 13.73 -0.47 0.24
CA ILE A 66 12.28 -0.56 0.43
C ILE A 66 11.54 0.32 -0.60
N VAL A 67 10.45 -0.21 -1.15
CA VAL A 67 9.51 0.54 -2.01
C VAL A 67 8.18 0.71 -1.29
N ILE A 68 7.69 1.94 -1.21
CA ILE A 68 6.39 2.26 -0.63
C ILE A 68 5.43 2.64 -1.76
N HIS A 69 4.39 1.83 -1.93
CA HIS A 69 3.35 2.04 -2.92
C HIS A 69 2.18 2.81 -2.29
N GLN A 70 1.77 3.89 -2.92
CA GLN A 70 0.56 4.62 -2.58
C GLN A 70 -0.54 4.28 -3.59
N HIS A 71 -1.71 3.95 -3.05
CA HIS A 71 -2.89 3.58 -3.80
C HIS A 71 -4.02 4.53 -3.42
N ALA A 72 -4.78 4.97 -4.41
CA ALA A 72 -5.95 5.79 -4.22
C ALA A 72 -7.16 4.92 -4.59
N LEU A 73 -8.12 4.80 -3.67
CA LEU A 73 -9.34 4.02 -3.84
C LEU A 73 -10.52 5.00 -3.92
N ASP A 74 -11.24 4.97 -5.03
CA ASP A 74 -12.43 5.78 -5.22
C ASP A 74 -13.64 5.12 -4.55
N LEU A 75 -14.03 5.64 -3.38
CA LEU A 75 -15.13 5.12 -2.59
C LEU A 75 -16.51 5.53 -3.10
N ASP A 76 -16.59 6.45 -4.07
CA ASP A 76 -17.87 6.90 -4.66
C ASP A 76 -18.37 5.96 -5.78
N ARG A 77 -17.59 4.91 -6.09
CA ARG A 77 -17.93 3.90 -7.10
C ARG A 77 -19.02 2.93 -6.61
N PRO A 78 -19.76 2.29 -7.54
CA PRO A 78 -20.68 1.21 -7.19
C PRO A 78 -19.97 0.07 -6.41
N PRO A 79 -20.64 -0.60 -5.45
CA PRO A 79 -19.99 -1.62 -4.61
C PRO A 79 -19.29 -2.74 -5.38
N GLY A 80 -19.84 -3.17 -6.52
CA GLY A 80 -19.24 -4.21 -7.36
C GLY A 80 -17.88 -3.79 -7.95
N ASP A 81 -17.78 -2.55 -8.37
CA ASP A 81 -16.58 -1.93 -8.94
C ASP A 81 -15.51 -1.72 -7.86
N LEU A 82 -15.93 -1.19 -6.71
CA LEU A 82 -15.06 -0.99 -5.56
C LEU A 82 -14.44 -2.32 -5.10
N LEU A 83 -15.25 -3.38 -5.01
CA LEU A 83 -14.75 -4.72 -4.67
C LEU A 83 -13.81 -5.28 -5.73
N ALA A 84 -14.01 -4.97 -7.01
CA ALA A 84 -13.10 -5.38 -8.08
C ALA A 84 -11.75 -4.64 -7.98
N GLU A 85 -11.76 -3.36 -7.64
CA GLU A 85 -10.58 -2.55 -7.41
C GLU A 85 -9.77 -3.04 -6.21
N VAL A 86 -10.44 -3.33 -5.08
CA VAL A 86 -9.81 -3.93 -3.89
C VAL A 86 -9.16 -5.28 -4.22
N ARG A 87 -9.82 -6.13 -5.01
CA ARG A 87 -9.22 -7.40 -5.47
C ARG A 87 -7.99 -7.19 -6.36
N SER A 88 -8.01 -6.16 -7.22
CA SER A 88 -6.87 -5.84 -8.07
C SER A 88 -5.67 -5.40 -7.23
N LEU A 89 -5.90 -4.51 -6.29
CA LEU A 89 -4.90 -3.98 -5.36
C LEU A 89 -4.32 -5.09 -4.46
N ALA A 90 -5.16 -5.99 -3.93
CA ALA A 90 -4.69 -7.14 -3.17
C ALA A 90 -3.75 -8.05 -3.99
N ARG A 91 -4.01 -8.24 -5.29
CA ARG A 91 -3.11 -9.02 -6.16
C ARG A 91 -1.77 -8.32 -6.41
N GLN A 92 -1.74 -6.99 -6.44
CA GLN A 92 -0.50 -6.22 -6.57
C GLN A 92 0.37 -6.25 -5.32
N MET A 93 -0.24 -6.48 -4.15
CA MET A 93 0.47 -6.58 -2.86
C MET A 93 1.15 -7.92 -2.63
N LEU A 94 0.70 -8.96 -3.33
CA LEU A 94 1.32 -10.27 -3.21
C LEU A 94 2.67 -10.23 -3.92
N PRO A 95 3.76 -10.65 -3.27
CA PRO A 95 5.04 -10.79 -3.95
C PRO A 95 4.84 -11.67 -5.17
N GLY A 96 5.42 -11.27 -6.31
CA GLY A 96 5.39 -12.08 -7.52
C GLY A 96 5.91 -13.47 -7.17
N VAL A 97 5.05 -14.48 -7.26
CA VAL A 97 5.44 -15.89 -7.11
C VAL A 97 6.50 -16.14 -8.17
N THR A 98 7.77 -16.09 -7.76
CA THR A 98 8.86 -16.58 -8.59
C THR A 98 8.85 -18.10 -8.39
N PRO A 99 8.62 -18.90 -9.44
CA PRO A 99 8.62 -20.35 -9.34
C PRO A 99 9.98 -20.90 -8.91
#